data_AF-A0A067TQL3-F1
#
_entry.id   AF-A0A067TQL3-F1
#
_cell.length_a   1.000
_cell.length_b   1.000
_cell.length_c   1.000
_cell.angle_alpha   90.00
_cell.angle_beta   90.00
_cell.angle_gamma   90.00
#
_symmetry.space_group_name_H-M   'P 1'
#
loop_
_entity.id
_entity.type
_entity.pdbx_description
1 polymer ?
#
loop_
_entity_poly.entity_id
_entity_poly.type
_entity_poly.pdbx_seq_one_letter_code
_entity_poly.pdbx_strand_id
1 'polypeptide(L)'
;MNGETRETTTLDPETQSIQLRRRHPFIAPYTDVVSFLVRCNMDIKFVGSGDAAKAFLYYVTDYITKASLSVHVAMSILTYAVKKTYAKVPEGINNSPSNQLTGAVITAVNSMIGRQEISHAQVMSYLVGGGDHYKSEKFATLNWGA
;
A
#
# COMPACT_ATOMS: atom_id res chain seq x y z
N MET A 1 15.76 2.89 15.61
CA MET A 1 16.14 4.27 15.98
C MET A 1 16.67 4.24 17.40
N ASN A 2 17.84 4.80 17.67
CA ASN A 2 18.48 4.85 19.00
C ASN A 2 17.82 5.84 19.99
N GLY A 3 16.75 6.54 19.58
CA GLY A 3 16.02 7.47 20.43
C GLY A 3 16.69 8.84 20.62
N GLU A 4 17.85 9.09 20.01
CA GLU A 4 18.56 10.36 20.20
C GLU A 4 17.76 11.57 19.70
N THR A 5 17.83 12.65 20.47
CA THR A 5 17.23 13.95 20.17
C THR A 5 18.32 14.99 19.89
N ARG A 6 18.03 15.94 19.02
CA ARG A 6 18.92 17.05 18.62
C ARG A 6 18.10 18.33 18.59
N GLU A 7 18.55 19.36 19.29
CA GLU A 7 17.81 20.64 19.34
C GLU A 7 17.93 21.43 18.03
N THR A 8 19.06 21.31 17.35
CA THR A 8 19.37 21.97 16.08
C THR A 8 19.86 20.97 15.05
N THR A 9 19.82 21.37 13.78
CA THR A 9 20.44 20.60 12.69
C THR A 9 21.94 20.87 12.70
N THR A 10 22.75 19.83 12.69
CA THR A 10 24.22 19.93 12.75
C THR A 10 24.88 19.10 11.66
N LEU A 11 26.14 19.38 11.37
CA LEU A 11 26.98 18.54 10.52
C LEU A 11 27.80 17.61 11.42
N ASP A 12 27.80 16.32 11.12
CA ASP A 12 28.71 15.37 11.75
C ASP A 12 30.14 15.61 11.23
N PRO A 13 31.12 15.93 12.10
CA PRO A 13 32.48 16.23 11.67
C PRO A 13 33.22 15.04 11.03
N GLU A 14 32.87 13.81 11.38
CA GLU A 14 33.55 12.62 10.83
C GLU A 14 32.91 12.18 9.51
N THR A 15 31.59 12.03 9.51
CA THR A 15 30.87 11.49 8.35
C THR A 15 30.44 12.55 7.35
N GLN A 16 30.57 13.84 7.71
CA GLN A 16 30.03 14.99 6.96
C GLN A 16 28.53 14.87 6.66
N SER A 17 27.81 14.07 7.44
CA SER A 17 26.37 13.90 7.28
C SER A 17 25.61 15.02 7.99
N ILE A 18 24.53 15.51 7.36
CA ILE A 18 23.63 16.46 8.02
C ILE A 18 22.72 15.69 8.97
N GLN A 19 22.85 15.98 10.26
CA GLN A 19 22.05 15.45 11.34
C GLN A 19 20.90 16.40 11.63
N LEU A 20 19.69 16.03 11.22
CA LEU A 20 18.50 16.89 11.33
C LEU A 20 18.08 17.10 12.80
N ARG A 21 17.55 18.29 13.08
CA ARG A 21 16.85 18.60 14.33
C ARG A 21 15.76 17.56 14.63
N ARG A 22 15.73 17.08 15.86
CA ARG A 22 14.75 16.11 16.37
C ARG A 22 14.45 16.35 17.85
N ARG A 23 13.27 16.86 18.18
CA ARG A 23 12.89 17.24 19.55
C ARG A 23 12.23 16.13 20.37
N HIS A 24 11.92 14.99 19.78
CA HIS A 24 11.23 13.89 20.48
C HIS A 24 11.75 12.51 20.04
N PRO A 25 12.02 11.59 20.98
CA PRO A 25 12.63 10.29 20.69
C PRO A 25 11.73 9.33 19.88
N PHE A 26 10.43 9.61 19.82
CA PHE A 26 9.45 8.83 19.04
C PHE A 26 8.90 9.55 17.82
N ILE A 27 9.36 10.77 17.52
CA ILE A 27 8.96 11.51 16.32
C ILE A 27 10.11 11.49 15.33
N ALA A 28 9.83 11.13 14.08
CA ALA A 28 10.80 11.18 13.00
C ALA A 28 11.17 12.63 12.67
N PRO A 29 12.35 12.91 12.08
CA PRO A 29 12.65 14.25 11.59
C PRO A 29 11.59 14.74 10.58
N TYR A 30 11.14 15.97 10.76
CA TYR A 30 10.09 16.58 9.95
C TYR A 30 10.43 18.04 9.63
N THR A 31 9.69 18.62 8.69
CA THR A 31 9.74 20.04 8.34
C THR A 31 8.35 20.61 8.48
N ASP A 32 8.21 21.71 9.23
CA ASP A 32 6.90 22.31 9.55
C ASP A 32 6.08 22.57 8.29
N VAL A 33 6.71 23.10 7.24
CA VAL A 33 6.07 23.40 5.95
C VAL A 33 5.55 22.13 5.26
N VAL A 34 6.37 21.08 5.15
CA VAL A 34 5.96 19.86 4.45
C VAL A 34 4.92 19.10 5.26
N SER A 35 5.07 19.05 6.59
CA SER A 35 4.05 18.51 7.50
C SER A 35 2.71 19.23 7.35
N PHE A 36 2.74 20.57 7.25
CA PHE A 36 1.55 21.38 7.05
C PHE A 36 0.87 21.12 5.70
N LEU A 37 1.65 21.02 4.62
CA LEU A 37 1.14 20.83 3.27
C LEU A 37 0.60 19.42 3.03
N VAL A 38 1.36 18.39 3.40
CA VAL A 38 1.05 17.00 3.06
C VAL A 38 0.18 16.33 4.13
N ARG A 39 0.21 16.84 5.37
CA ARG A 39 -0.63 16.37 6.50
C ARG A 39 -0.57 14.86 6.72
N CYS A 40 0.57 14.25 6.44
CA CYS A 40 0.81 12.83 6.64
C CYS A 40 2.09 12.60 7.45
N ASN A 41 2.30 11.35 7.87
CA ASN A 41 3.53 10.98 8.55
C ASN A 41 4.73 11.16 7.61
N MET A 42 5.79 11.80 8.10
CA MET A 42 7.00 12.05 7.33
C MET A 42 8.22 11.51 8.07
N ASP A 43 9.17 10.99 7.30
CA ASP A 43 10.50 10.64 7.79
C ASP A 43 11.56 11.27 6.89
N ILE A 44 11.89 12.54 7.14
CA ILE A 44 12.85 13.27 6.33
C ILE A 44 14.27 12.78 6.65
N LYS A 45 15.04 12.52 5.59
CA LYS A 45 16.44 12.08 5.66
C LYS A 45 17.27 12.93 4.69
N PHE A 46 18.45 13.35 5.14
CA PHE A 46 19.44 13.94 4.25
C PHE A 46 20.33 12.85 3.66
N VAL A 47 20.53 12.88 2.35
CA VAL A 47 21.33 11.90 1.60
C VAL A 47 22.48 12.66 0.93
N GLY A 48 23.59 12.80 1.65
CA GLY A 48 24.75 13.59 1.20
C GLY A 48 25.93 12.77 0.67
N SER A 49 26.00 11.49 0.98
CA SER A 49 27.12 10.62 0.59
C SER A 49 26.68 9.48 -0.34
N GLY A 50 27.62 8.94 -1.12
CA GLY A 50 27.34 7.82 -2.03
C GLY A 50 26.84 6.56 -1.31
N ASP A 51 27.37 6.26 -0.13
CA ASP A 51 26.93 5.12 0.68
C ASP A 51 25.53 5.35 1.25
N ALA A 52 25.23 6.55 1.75
CA ALA A 52 23.88 6.91 2.18
C ALA A 52 22.88 6.84 1.03
N ALA A 53 23.27 7.28 -0.17
CA ALA A 53 22.44 7.20 -1.37
C ALA A 53 22.16 5.75 -1.79
N LYS A 54 23.18 4.89 -1.76
CA LYS A 54 23.03 3.47 -2.05
C LYS A 54 22.10 2.79 -1.04
N ALA A 55 22.31 3.03 0.26
CA ALA A 55 21.44 2.49 1.32
C ALA A 55 19.99 2.99 1.17
N PHE A 56 19.81 4.28 0.87
CA PHE A 56 18.49 4.86 0.61
C PHE A 56 17.81 4.24 -0.61
N LEU A 57 18.56 4.01 -1.70
CA LEU A 57 18.02 3.38 -2.90
C LEU A 57 17.54 1.95 -2.61
N TYR A 58 18.30 1.16 -1.85
CA TYR A 58 17.86 -0.18 -1.42
C TYR A 58 16.59 -0.09 -0.58
N TYR A 59 16.52 0.83 0.38
CA TYR A 59 15.34 1.03 1.21
C TYR A 59 14.09 1.40 0.40
N VAL A 60 14.22 2.38 -0.50
CA VAL A 60 13.11 2.81 -1.37
C VAL A 60 12.69 1.69 -2.31
N THR A 61 13.65 0.98 -2.90
CA THR A 61 13.37 -0.15 -3.79
C THR A 61 12.59 -1.22 -3.04
N ASP A 62 13.08 -1.67 -1.88
CA ASP A 62 12.41 -2.68 -1.06
C ASP A 62 10.99 -2.24 -0.67
N TYR A 63 10.80 -0.96 -0.35
CA TYR A 63 9.48 -0.41 -0.03
C TYR A 63 8.53 -0.37 -1.24
N ILE A 64 9.02 0.06 -2.41
CA ILE A 64 8.22 0.10 -3.66
C ILE A 64 7.90 -1.32 -4.14
N THR A 65 8.85 -2.24 -4.04
CA THR A 65 8.66 -3.64 -4.44
C THR A 65 7.97 -4.47 -3.37
N LYS A 66 7.66 -3.89 -2.21
CA LYS A 66 6.95 -4.59 -1.13
C LYS A 66 5.62 -5.08 -1.68
N ALA A 67 5.50 -6.41 -1.78
CA ALA A 67 4.29 -7.03 -2.28
C ALA A 67 3.08 -6.53 -1.48
N SER A 68 2.08 -5.98 -2.17
CA SER A 68 0.84 -5.50 -1.56
C SER A 68 0.04 -6.63 -0.91
N LEU A 69 0.29 -7.87 -1.34
CA LEU A 69 -0.30 -9.09 -0.82
C LEU A 69 0.80 -10.11 -0.55
N SER A 70 0.88 -10.60 0.69
CA SER A 70 1.80 -11.68 1.01
C SER A 70 1.37 -12.97 0.30
N VAL A 71 2.35 -13.76 -0.16
CA VAL A 71 2.07 -14.99 -0.94
C VAL A 71 1.21 -15.98 -0.14
N HIS A 72 1.42 -16.10 1.17
CA HIS A 72 0.62 -17.00 2.00
C HIS A 72 -0.85 -16.54 2.11
N VAL A 73 -1.10 -15.22 2.20
CA VAL A 73 -2.47 -14.68 2.17
C VAL A 73 -3.10 -14.94 0.80
N ALA A 74 -2.38 -14.65 -0.29
CA ALA A 74 -2.84 -14.94 -1.65
C ALA A 74 -3.22 -16.43 -1.83
N MET A 75 -2.38 -17.35 -1.34
CA MET A 75 -2.62 -18.79 -1.40
C MET A 75 -3.82 -19.23 -0.57
N SER A 76 -4.01 -18.65 0.63
CA SER A 76 -5.19 -18.93 1.46
C SER A 76 -6.50 -18.47 0.81
N ILE A 77 -6.45 -17.28 0.17
CA ILE A 77 -7.55 -16.69 -0.58
C ILE A 77 -7.90 -17.60 -1.77
N LEU A 78 -6.89 -18.01 -2.53
CA LEU A 78 -7.05 -18.95 -3.66
C LEU A 78 -7.63 -20.29 -3.19
N THR A 79 -7.06 -20.88 -2.14
CA THR A 79 -7.55 -22.16 -1.60
C THR A 79 -9.02 -22.07 -1.19
N TYR A 80 -9.41 -20.98 -0.54
CA TYR A 80 -10.81 -20.77 -0.16
C TYR A 80 -11.72 -20.58 -1.38
N ALA A 81 -11.30 -19.73 -2.34
CA ALA A 81 -12.05 -19.49 -3.56
C ALA A 81 -12.27 -20.80 -4.32
N VAL A 82 -11.21 -21.62 -4.45
CA VAL A 82 -11.26 -22.95 -5.06
C VAL A 82 -12.23 -23.85 -4.30
N LYS A 83 -12.09 -24.04 -2.98
CA LYS A 83 -13.00 -24.90 -2.18
C LYS A 83 -14.47 -24.48 -2.32
N LYS A 84 -14.76 -23.18 -2.23
CA LYS A 84 -16.13 -22.65 -2.33
C LYS A 84 -16.70 -22.74 -3.74
N THR A 85 -15.84 -22.70 -4.75
CA THR A 85 -16.22 -22.86 -6.16
C THR A 85 -16.44 -24.33 -6.50
N TYR A 86 -15.58 -25.24 -6.04
CA TYR A 86 -15.75 -26.68 -6.20
C TYR A 86 -17.08 -27.19 -5.66
N ALA A 87 -17.55 -26.64 -4.54
CA ALA A 87 -18.88 -26.97 -3.99
C ALA A 87 -20.05 -26.60 -4.94
N LYS A 88 -19.82 -25.76 -5.94
CA LYS A 88 -20.82 -25.29 -6.93
C LYS A 88 -20.56 -25.78 -8.35
N VAL A 89 -19.44 -26.46 -8.61
CA VAL A 89 -19.10 -26.97 -9.94
C VAL A 89 -19.65 -28.40 -10.04
N PRO A 90 -20.62 -28.69 -10.94
CA PRO A 90 -21.12 -30.04 -11.14
C PRO A 90 -20.07 -30.94 -11.81
N GLU A 91 -20.22 -32.26 -11.67
CA GLU A 91 -19.40 -33.24 -12.41
C GLU A 91 -19.61 -33.05 -13.92
N GLY A 92 -18.55 -32.72 -14.65
CA GLY A 92 -18.58 -32.50 -16.11
C GLY A 92 -18.59 -31.02 -16.52
N ILE A 93 -17.45 -30.34 -16.33
CA ILE A 93 -17.22 -28.93 -16.73
C ILE A 93 -17.56 -28.70 -18.21
N ASN A 94 -17.30 -29.67 -19.08
CA ASN A 94 -17.47 -29.54 -20.53
C ASN A 94 -18.94 -29.50 -20.99
N ASN A 95 -19.90 -29.96 -20.16
CA ASN A 95 -21.33 -29.96 -20.47
C ASN A 95 -22.13 -28.93 -19.67
N SER A 96 -21.45 -28.09 -18.87
CA SER A 96 -22.11 -27.14 -17.98
C SER A 96 -22.55 -25.87 -18.74
N PRO A 97 -23.79 -25.39 -18.57
CA PRO A 97 -24.26 -24.18 -19.23
C PRO A 97 -23.44 -22.95 -18.78
N SER A 98 -23.17 -22.01 -19.70
CA SER A 98 -22.26 -20.86 -19.48
C SER A 98 -22.57 -20.07 -18.20
N ASN A 99 -23.85 -19.91 -17.86
CA ASN A 99 -24.30 -19.19 -16.66
C ASN A 99 -23.78 -19.81 -15.35
N GLN A 100 -23.56 -21.13 -15.31
CA GLN A 100 -23.00 -21.81 -14.13
C GLN A 100 -21.49 -21.56 -13.99
N LEU A 101 -20.76 -21.52 -15.12
CA LEU A 101 -19.34 -21.16 -15.14
C LEU A 101 -19.12 -19.71 -14.72
N THR A 102 -19.96 -18.79 -15.21
CA THR A 102 -19.96 -17.39 -14.78
C THR A 102 -20.25 -17.26 -13.27
N GLY A 103 -21.23 -18.02 -12.75
CA GLY A 103 -21.54 -18.04 -11.32
C GLY A 103 -20.40 -18.57 -10.44
N ALA A 104 -19.65 -19.56 -10.93
CA ALA A 104 -18.44 -20.09 -10.30
C ALA A 104 -17.32 -19.05 -10.25
N VAL A 105 -17.05 -18.35 -11.36
CA VAL A 105 -16.07 -17.26 -11.42
C VAL A 105 -16.45 -16.10 -10.51
N ILE A 106 -17.70 -15.65 -10.54
CA ILE A 106 -18.21 -14.60 -9.62
C ILE A 106 -18.03 -15.03 -8.16
N THR A 107 -18.33 -16.30 -7.84
CA THR A 107 -18.16 -16.82 -6.48
C THR A 107 -16.68 -16.80 -6.07
N ALA A 108 -15.76 -17.19 -6.96
CA ALA A 108 -14.33 -17.14 -6.71
C ALA A 108 -13.87 -15.70 -6.47
N VAL A 109 -14.17 -14.77 -7.39
CA VAL A 109 -13.78 -13.35 -7.32
C VAL A 109 -14.30 -12.69 -6.04
N ASN A 110 -15.59 -12.82 -5.74
CA ASN A 110 -16.18 -12.24 -4.52
C ASN A 110 -15.55 -12.81 -3.24
N SER A 111 -15.15 -14.09 -3.28
CA SER A 111 -14.50 -14.74 -2.14
C SER A 111 -13.06 -14.28 -1.94
N MET A 112 -12.39 -13.82 -3.00
CA MET A 112 -11.07 -13.20 -2.92
C MET A 112 -11.17 -11.76 -2.44
N ILE A 113 -12.06 -10.96 -3.03
CA ILE A 113 -12.25 -9.54 -2.68
C ILE A 113 -12.68 -9.40 -1.21
N GLY A 114 -13.60 -10.24 -0.73
CA GLY A 114 -14.07 -10.18 0.66
C GLY A 114 -13.01 -10.51 1.73
N ARG A 115 -11.82 -10.93 1.34
CA ARG A 115 -10.69 -11.18 2.25
C ARG A 115 -9.46 -10.33 1.94
N GLN A 116 -9.55 -9.43 0.97
CA GLN A 116 -8.48 -8.50 0.70
C GLN A 116 -8.43 -7.46 1.83
N GLU A 117 -7.29 -7.38 2.51
CA GLU A 117 -7.02 -6.29 3.44
C GLU A 117 -6.73 -5.01 2.65
N ILE A 118 -7.29 -3.90 3.12
CA ILE A 118 -7.08 -2.56 2.56
C ILE A 118 -6.23 -1.77 3.56
N SER A 119 -5.29 -0.95 3.08
CA SER A 119 -4.45 -0.18 3.99
C SER A 119 -5.27 0.83 4.79
N HIS A 120 -4.88 1.04 6.06
CA HIS A 120 -5.54 2.01 6.93
C HIS A 120 -5.59 3.42 6.32
N ALA A 121 -4.52 3.83 5.61
CA ALA A 121 -4.48 5.13 4.93
C ALA A 121 -5.53 5.25 3.81
N GLN A 122 -5.74 4.20 3.03
CA GLN A 122 -6.80 4.17 1.99
C GLN A 122 -8.19 4.26 2.62
N VAL A 123 -8.44 3.50 3.69
CA VAL A 123 -9.71 3.54 4.43
C VAL A 123 -9.96 4.93 4.99
N MET A 124 -8.96 5.52 5.65
CA MET A 124 -9.08 6.86 6.22
C MET A 124 -9.28 7.92 5.14
N SER A 125 -8.58 7.86 4.00
CA SER A 125 -8.76 8.77 2.86
C SER A 125 -10.23 8.80 2.41
N TYR A 126 -10.86 7.63 2.28
CA TYR A 126 -12.27 7.54 1.93
C TYR A 126 -13.18 8.12 3.03
N LEU A 127 -12.97 7.71 4.29
CA LEU A 127 -13.80 8.14 5.43
C LEU A 127 -13.77 9.65 5.69
N VAL A 128 -12.63 10.31 5.44
CA VAL A 128 -12.51 11.78 5.60
C VAL A 128 -12.94 12.56 4.35
N GLY A 129 -13.48 11.88 3.33
CA GLY A 129 -13.99 12.51 2.11
C GLY A 129 -12.92 12.82 1.04
N GLY A 130 -11.69 12.34 1.21
CA GLY A 130 -10.64 12.40 0.19
C GLY A 130 -10.90 11.46 -0.99
N GLY A 131 -11.76 10.45 -0.80
CA GLY A 131 -12.13 9.47 -1.82
C GLY A 131 -11.11 8.34 -1.96
N ASP A 132 -11.35 7.51 -2.98
CA ASP A 132 -10.60 6.29 -3.31
C ASP A 132 -9.84 6.38 -4.63
N HIS A 133 -9.84 7.54 -5.29
CA HIS A 133 -9.20 7.73 -6.58
C HIS A 133 -8.65 9.15 -6.75
N TYR A 134 -7.51 9.25 -7.45
CA TYR A 134 -6.99 10.51 -7.96
C TYR A 134 -7.29 10.57 -9.46
N LYS A 135 -7.98 11.62 -9.92
CA LYS A 135 -8.22 11.86 -11.35
C LYS A 135 -7.98 13.32 -11.68
N SER A 136 -7.27 13.58 -12.76
CA SER A 136 -7.17 14.94 -13.34
C SER A 136 -8.47 15.31 -14.07
N GLU A 137 -9.12 14.32 -14.70
CA GLU A 137 -10.28 14.52 -15.57
C GLU A 137 -11.57 13.96 -14.99
N LYS A 138 -12.71 14.47 -15.48
CA LYS A 138 -14.05 13.95 -15.15
C LYS A 138 -14.57 13.11 -16.31
N PHE A 139 -14.92 11.86 -16.02
CA PHE A 139 -15.52 10.94 -16.98
C PHE A 139 -17.04 10.89 -16.78
N ALA A 140 -17.78 10.70 -17.88
CA ALA A 140 -19.22 10.48 -17.86
C ALA A 140 -19.53 8.98 -17.84
N THR A 141 -20.53 8.58 -17.06
CA THR A 141 -20.99 7.19 -17.01
C THR A 141 -21.72 6.85 -18.32
N LEU A 142 -21.16 5.94 -19.11
CA LEU A 142 -21.81 5.43 -20.31
C LEU A 142 -22.60 4.17 -19.95
N ASN A 143 -23.93 4.30 -19.88
CA ASN A 143 -24.80 3.15 -19.70
C ASN A 143 -24.95 2.43 -21.04
N TRP A 144 -24.21 1.34 -21.23
CA TRP A 144 -24.50 0.40 -22.30
C TRP A 144 -25.81 -0.30 -21.93
N GLY A 145 -26.85 -0.13 -22.76
CA GLY A 145 -28.20 -0.64 -22.49
C GLY A 145 -28.20 -2.15 -22.18
N ALA A 146 -29.12 -2.54 -21.29
CA ALA A 146 -29.39 -3.91 -20.88
C ALA A 146 -29.96 -4.76 -22.01
#